data_AF-A0A4R3GSP8-F1
#
_entry.id   AF-A0A4R3GSP8-F1
#
_cell.length_a   1.000
_cell.length_b   1.000
_cell.length_c   1.000
_cell.angle_alpha   90.00
_cell.angle_beta   90.00
_cell.angle_gamma   90.00
#
_symmetry.space_group_name_H-M   'P 1'
#
loop_
_entity.id
_entity.type
_entity.pdbx_description
1 polymer ?
#
loop_
_entity_poly.entity_id
_entity_poly.type
_entity_poly.pdbx_seq_one_letter_code
_entity_poly.pdbx_strand_id
1 'polypeptide(L)'
;MTNIATLPEREFASALEAMTDEELFELMADLERRSEASDQASPTNEVFARIVLTESAIEKRFPGQMLLPYKDWKNRLDRLAPR
;
A
#
# COMPACT_ATOMS: atom_id res chain seq x y z
N MET A 1 -4.71 -2.06 15.64
CA MET A 1 -4.16 -1.38 14.46
C MET A 1 -5.15 -0.32 14.04
N THR A 2 -4.72 0.94 14.00
CA THR A 2 -5.54 2.08 13.57
C THR A 2 -6.10 1.79 12.17
N ASN A 3 -7.40 1.98 11.93
CA ASN A 3 -7.97 1.80 10.59
C ASN A 3 -7.64 3.02 9.72
N ILE A 4 -6.37 3.13 9.32
CA ILE A 4 -5.85 4.23 8.51
C ILE A 4 -6.54 4.25 7.13
N ALA A 5 -7.03 3.07 6.71
CA ALA A 5 -7.85 2.86 5.53
C ALA A 5 -9.31 3.35 5.66
N THR A 6 -9.64 4.24 6.59
CA THR A 6 -10.90 5.02 6.55
C THR A 6 -10.67 6.53 6.72
N LEU A 7 -9.40 6.96 6.75
CA LEU A 7 -9.08 8.37 6.91
C LEU A 7 -9.42 9.17 5.64
N PRO A 8 -9.75 10.46 5.79
CA PRO A 8 -9.76 11.42 4.68
C PRO A 8 -8.42 11.43 3.94
N GLU A 9 -8.44 11.69 2.65
CA GLU A 9 -7.26 11.63 1.76
C GLU A 9 -6.04 12.39 2.31
N ARG A 10 -6.24 13.61 2.83
CA ARG A 10 -5.16 14.44 3.37
C ARG A 10 -4.53 13.86 4.65
N GLU A 11 -5.36 13.28 5.50
CA GLU A 11 -4.90 12.62 6.73
C GLU A 11 -4.20 11.31 6.40
N PHE A 12 -4.71 10.59 5.41
CA PHE A 12 -4.05 9.41 4.86
C PHE A 12 -2.65 9.76 4.32
N ALA A 13 -2.53 10.78 3.47
CA ALA A 13 -1.24 11.23 2.93
C ALA A 13 -0.25 11.64 4.04
N SER A 14 -0.73 12.35 5.06
CA SER A 14 0.10 12.72 6.22
C SER A 14 0.55 11.50 7.02
N ALA A 15 -0.34 10.50 7.18
CA ALA A 15 0.00 9.25 7.84
C ALA A 15 1.03 8.44 7.05
N LEU A 16 0.94 8.42 5.72
CA LEU A 16 1.94 7.79 4.86
C LEU A 16 3.32 8.37 5.13
N GLU A 17 3.48 9.69 5.20
CA GLU A 17 4.78 10.33 5.43
C GLU A 17 5.46 9.91 6.74
N ALA A 18 4.67 9.59 7.77
CA ALA A 18 5.18 9.14 9.08
C ALA A 18 5.51 7.64 9.15
N MET A 19 5.08 6.83 8.17
CA MET A 19 5.35 5.39 8.13
C MET A 19 6.80 5.10 7.78
N THR A 20 7.34 4.02 8.34
CA THR A 20 8.56 3.38 7.83
C THR A 20 8.34 2.77 6.44
N ASP A 21 9.43 2.34 5.79
CA ASP A 21 9.34 1.64 4.50
C ASP A 21 8.59 0.31 4.63
N GLU A 22 8.87 -0.45 5.70
CA GLU A 22 8.22 -1.73 5.99
C GLU A 22 6.70 -1.55 6.17
N GLU A 23 6.28 -0.59 7.00
CA GLU A 23 4.86 -0.30 7.23
C GLU A 23 4.15 0.16 5.95
N LEU A 24 4.84 0.92 5.10
CA LEU A 24 4.30 1.36 3.81
C LEU A 24 4.10 0.17 2.85
N PHE A 25 5.04 -0.78 2.85
CA PHE A 25 4.93 -1.99 2.04
C PHE A 25 3.85 -2.95 2.55
N GLU A 26 3.73 -3.12 3.86
CA GLU A 26 2.64 -3.89 4.47
C GLU A 26 1.27 -3.28 4.13
N LEU A 27 1.14 -1.95 4.22
CA LEU A 27 -0.08 -1.25 3.84
C LEU A 27 -0.41 -1.46 2.36
N MET A 28 0.57 -1.32 1.45
CA MET A 28 0.38 -1.56 0.02
C MET A 28 -0.13 -2.98 -0.25
N ALA A 29 0.47 -3.99 0.38
CA ALA A 29 0.04 -5.38 0.24
C ALA A 29 -1.38 -5.62 0.77
N ASP A 30 -1.75 -4.97 1.87
CA ASP A 30 -3.11 -5.05 2.39
C ASP A 30 -4.14 -4.39 1.47
N LEU A 31 -3.81 -3.23 0.89
CA LEU A 31 -4.66 -2.53 -0.07
C LEU A 31 -4.86 -3.35 -1.35
N GLU A 32 -3.80 -3.96 -1.90
CA GLU A 32 -3.90 -4.87 -3.05
C GLU A 32 -4.86 -6.03 -2.75
N ARG A 33 -4.70 -6.70 -1.60
CA ARG A 33 -5.57 -7.80 -1.18
C ARG A 33 -7.03 -7.38 -1.00
N ARG A 34 -7.29 -6.19 -0.44
CA ARG A 34 -8.65 -5.64 -0.33
C ARG A 34 -9.26 -5.31 -1.69
N SER A 35 -8.44 -4.85 -2.63
CA SER A 35 -8.85 -4.60 -4.01
C SER A 35 -9.23 -5.90 -4.72
N GLU A 36 -8.47 -6.98 -4.52
CA GLU A 36 -8.75 -8.30 -5.08
C GLU A 36 -10.01 -8.95 -4.47
N ALA A 37 -10.25 -8.75 -3.17
CA ALA A 37 -11.40 -9.32 -2.46
C ALA A 37 -12.72 -8.58 -2.70
N SER A 38 -12.70 -7.38 -3.29
CA SER A 38 -13.90 -6.56 -3.53
C SER A 38 -14.54 -6.90 -4.87
N ASP A 39 -15.43 -7.90 -4.89
CA ASP A 39 -16.31 -8.17 -6.03
C ASP A 39 -17.30 -7.02 -6.21
N GLN A 40 -17.02 -6.15 -7.21
CA GLN A 40 -17.92 -5.22 -7.89
C GLN A 40 -19.15 -4.70 -7.12
N ALA A 41 -19.01 -3.55 -6.44
CA ALA A 41 -19.99 -2.45 -6.43
C ALA A 41 -19.60 -1.40 -5.37
N SER A 42 -18.84 -0.37 -5.75
CA SER A 42 -18.64 0.91 -5.03
C SER A 42 -17.35 1.13 -4.20
N PRO A 43 -16.81 0.21 -3.36
CA PRO A 43 -15.55 0.42 -2.62
C PRO A 43 -14.28 0.48 -3.48
N THR A 44 -14.33 -0.03 -4.71
CA THR A 44 -13.16 -0.15 -5.60
C THR A 44 -12.48 1.19 -5.85
N ASN A 45 -13.24 2.29 -5.92
CA ASN A 45 -12.67 3.62 -6.20
C ASN A 45 -11.85 4.17 -5.03
N GLU A 46 -12.29 3.96 -3.78
CA GLU A 46 -11.59 4.46 -2.59
C GLU A 46 -10.32 3.63 -2.30
N VAL A 47 -10.40 2.29 -2.45
CA VAL A 47 -9.22 1.43 -2.32
C VAL A 47 -8.21 1.74 -3.42
N PHE A 48 -8.66 1.92 -4.66
CA PHE A 48 -7.79 2.30 -5.77
C PHE A 48 -7.12 3.67 -5.54
N ALA A 49 -7.88 4.68 -5.09
CA ALA A 49 -7.30 5.99 -4.75
C ALA A 49 -6.21 5.87 -3.67
N ARG A 50 -6.42 5.02 -2.65
CA ARG A 50 -5.41 4.75 -1.62
C ARG A 50 -4.19 4.03 -2.17
N ILE A 51 -4.37 3.06 -3.06
CA ILE A 51 -3.26 2.40 -3.77
C ILE A 51 -2.41 3.46 -4.47
N VAL A 52 -3.01 4.32 -5.28
CA VAL A 52 -2.29 5.38 -6.02
C VAL A 52 -1.52 6.33 -5.10
N LEU A 53 -2.10 6.70 -3.95
CA LEU A 53 -1.42 7.54 -2.95
C LEU A 53 -0.25 6.82 -2.28
N THR A 54 -0.42 5.53 -1.97
CA THR A 54 0.65 4.69 -1.43
C THR A 54 1.77 4.48 -2.44
N GLU A 55 1.46 4.23 -3.73
CA GLU A 55 2.44 4.18 -4.81
C GLU A 55 3.23 5.50 -4.93
N SER A 56 2.53 6.62 -4.85
CA SER A 56 3.15 7.95 -4.88
C SER A 56 4.07 8.19 -3.67
N ALA A 57 3.71 7.68 -2.50
CA ALA A 57 4.57 7.74 -1.31
C ALA A 57 5.81 6.86 -1.46
N ILE A 58 5.69 5.68 -2.07
CA ILE A 58 6.84 4.81 -2.39
C ILE A 58 7.78 5.52 -3.38
N GLU A 59 7.26 6.09 -4.46
CA GLU A 59 8.07 6.80 -5.46
C GLU A 59 8.79 8.03 -4.87
N LYS A 60 8.16 8.75 -3.93
CA LYS A 60 8.81 9.86 -3.21
C LYS A 60 10.02 9.40 -2.38
N ARG A 61 9.97 8.18 -1.82
CA ARG A 61 11.06 7.61 -1.00
C ARG A 61 12.14 6.97 -1.84
N PHE A 62 11.76 6.39 -2.98
CA PHE A 62 12.66 5.71 -3.90
C PHE A 62 12.54 6.27 -5.33
N PRO A 63 12.98 7.52 -5.57
CA PRO A 63 12.77 8.18 -6.85
C PRO A 63 13.36 7.38 -8.03
N GLY A 64 12.58 7.20 -9.09
CA GLY A 64 12.95 6.50 -10.31
C GLY A 64 12.95 4.97 -10.20
N GLN A 65 12.57 4.41 -9.06
CA GLN A 65 12.51 2.97 -8.86
C GLN A 65 11.08 2.42 -8.96
N MET A 66 10.05 3.28 -9.03
CA MET A 66 8.66 2.89 -9.06
C MET A 66 8.38 1.90 -7.90
N LEU A 67 7.70 0.79 -8.18
CA LEU A 67 7.39 -0.25 -7.19
C LEU A 67 8.46 -1.34 -7.07
N LEU A 68 9.67 -1.15 -7.60
CA LEU A 68 10.74 -2.16 -7.50
C LEU A 68 11.07 -2.51 -6.04
N PRO A 69 11.27 -1.56 -5.10
CA PRO A 69 11.59 -1.89 -3.71
C PRO A 69 10.49 -2.71 -3.02
N TYR A 70 9.23 -2.37 -3.30
CA TYR A 70 8.07 -3.09 -2.81
C TYR A 70 7.99 -4.52 -3.38
N LYS A 71 8.21 -4.69 -4.69
CA LYS A 71 8.23 -6.01 -5.33
C LYS A 71 9.35 -6.89 -4.76
N ASP A 72 10.53 -6.33 -4.54
CA ASP A 72 11.64 -7.05 -3.92
C ASP A 72 11.34 -7.46 -2.48
N TRP A 73 10.67 -6.59 -1.72
CA TRP A 73 10.17 -6.91 -0.39
C TRP A 73 9.16 -8.07 -0.41
N LYS A 74 8.16 -8.01 -1.30
CA LYS A 74 7.13 -9.06 -1.45
C LYS A 74 7.76 -10.41 -1.82
N ASN A 75 8.71 -10.40 -2.76
CA ASN A 75 9.47 -11.59 -3.15
C ASN A 75 10.26 -12.21 -2.00
N ARG A 76 10.78 -11.40 -1.05
CA ARG A 76 11.46 -11.93 0.14
C ARG A 76 10.46 -12.62 1.07
N LEU A 77 9.29 -12.05 1.28
CA LEU A 77 8.24 -12.67 2.10
C LEU A 77 7.75 -13.99 1.51
N ASP A 78 7.50 -14.03 0.20
CA ASP A 78 7.05 -15.25 -0.50
C ASP A 78 8.07 -16.39 -0.39
N ARG A 79 9.37 -16.06 -0.38
CA ARG A 79 10.45 -17.04 -0.17
C ARG A 79 10.53 -17.57 1.26
N LEU A 80 10.02 -16.81 2.23
CA LEU A 80 10.01 -17.16 3.65
C LEU A 80 8.71 -17.86 4.08
N ALA A 81 7.65 -17.81 3.26
CA ALA A 81 6.41 -18.53 3.51
C ALA A 81 6.64 -20.06 3.34
N PRO A 82 6.25 -20.90 4.32
CA PRO A 82 6.29 -22.35 4.15
C PRO A 82 5.32 -22.75 3.03
N ARG A 83 5.82 -23.56 2.07
CA ARG A 83 5.03 -24.11 0.95
C ARG A 83 3.95 -25.08 1.43
#